data_AF-A0A931GA53-F1
#
_entry.id   AF-A0A931GA53-F1
#
_cell.length_a   1.000
_cell.length_b   1.000
_cell.length_c   1.000
_cell.angle_alpha   90.00
_cell.angle_beta   90.00
_cell.angle_gamma   90.00
#
_symmetry.space_group_name_H-M   'P 1'
#
loop_
_entity.id
_entity.type
_entity.pdbx_description
1 polymer ?
#
loop_
_entity_poly.entity_id
_entity_poly.type
_entity_poly.pdbx_seq_one_letter_code
_entity_poly.pdbx_strand_id
1 'polypeptide(L)'
;MAEQSVKDRVYAAAERISATTNPTVATVREAAGVSNADAGRYLKEWRAERDSAGSKIAATPPTITEQALRLAGTVWEEAVRTATAEHAIIEKAWRDEKVHKDREINELATDLDTATRTHQEIINELQTQIEEGNQAARDNAAAAAEARDQLALAIWKHSEEVAEITSQLAEARATVTTLQKTQDALIARIQPGQETMSTGESGDAKKG
;
A
#
# COMPACT_ATOMS: atom_id res chain seq x y z
N MET A 1 -61.93 0.19 75.25
CA MET A 1 -61.08 0.69 74.15
C MET A 1 -60.95 2.19 74.35
N ALA A 2 -59.74 2.70 74.57
CA ALA A 2 -59.54 4.13 74.81
C ALA A 2 -59.79 4.88 73.50
N GLU A 3 -60.81 5.73 73.47
CA GLU A 3 -61.08 6.60 72.34
C GLU A 3 -59.90 7.56 72.16
N GLN A 4 -59.06 7.33 71.14
CA GLN A 4 -58.00 8.28 70.77
C GLN A 4 -58.65 9.61 70.43
N SER A 5 -58.12 10.69 71.04
CA SER A 5 -58.58 12.06 70.79
C SER A 5 -58.52 12.36 69.30
N VAL A 6 -59.51 13.11 68.82
CA VAL A 6 -59.60 13.58 67.43
C VAL A 6 -58.31 14.30 67.02
N LYS A 7 -57.68 15.05 67.93
CA LYS A 7 -56.39 15.74 67.72
C LYS A 7 -55.25 14.76 67.43
N ASP A 8 -55.11 13.72 68.24
CA ASP A 8 -54.01 12.75 68.12
C ASP A 8 -54.08 11.96 66.82
N ARG A 9 -55.30 11.61 66.37
CA ARG A 9 -55.51 10.95 65.08
C ARG A 9 -55.12 11.85 63.90
N VAL A 10 -55.46 13.14 63.98
CA VAL A 10 -55.09 14.13 62.95
C VAL A 10 -53.58 14.35 62.92
N TYR A 11 -52.92 14.44 64.07
CA TYR A 11 -51.47 14.63 64.16
C TYR A 11 -50.71 13.42 63.63
N ALA A 12 -51.09 12.20 64.03
CA ALA A 12 -50.48 10.98 63.53
C ALA A 12 -50.69 10.78 62.01
N ALA A 13 -51.87 11.16 61.50
CA ALA A 13 -52.14 11.14 60.06
C ALA A 13 -51.31 12.20 59.30
N ALA A 14 -51.22 13.42 59.83
CA ALA A 14 -50.40 14.48 59.25
C ALA A 14 -48.92 14.10 59.21
N GLU A 15 -48.38 13.50 60.28
CA GLU A 15 -47.00 13.05 60.35
C GLU A 15 -46.69 11.96 59.33
N ARG A 16 -47.54 10.93 59.24
CA ARG A 16 -47.39 9.86 58.23
C ARG A 16 -47.44 10.39 56.80
N ILE A 17 -48.36 11.31 56.51
CA ILE A 17 -48.46 11.91 55.17
C ILE A 17 -47.22 12.77 54.89
N SER A 18 -46.76 13.55 55.88
CA SER A 18 -45.63 14.48 55.71
C SER A 18 -44.30 13.82 55.35
N ALA A 19 -44.13 12.53 55.66
CA ALA A 19 -42.95 11.75 55.27
C ALA A 19 -42.83 11.55 53.74
N THR A 20 -43.93 11.68 53.00
CA THR A 20 -43.96 11.43 51.54
C THR A 20 -44.51 12.62 50.75
N THR A 21 -45.45 13.39 51.30
CA THR A 21 -46.10 14.51 50.59
C THR A 21 -46.61 15.56 51.58
N ASN A 22 -46.81 16.80 51.13
CA ASN A 22 -47.37 17.85 51.99
C ASN A 22 -48.82 17.50 52.40
N PRO A 23 -49.14 17.36 53.70
CA PRO A 23 -50.49 16.97 54.13
C PRO A 23 -51.52 18.03 53.77
N THR A 24 -52.66 17.64 53.20
CA THR A 24 -53.79 18.54 52.91
C THR A 24 -54.97 18.21 53.83
N VAL A 25 -55.91 19.14 54.00
CA VAL A 25 -57.10 18.89 54.85
C VAL A 25 -57.88 17.68 54.34
N ALA A 26 -57.98 17.48 53.03
CA ALA A 26 -58.67 16.35 52.42
C ALA A 26 -57.97 15.01 52.73
N THR A 27 -56.65 14.93 52.53
CA THR A 27 -55.90 13.68 52.76
C THR A 27 -55.82 13.32 54.24
N VAL A 28 -55.73 14.31 55.12
CA VAL A 28 -55.71 14.11 56.57
C VAL A 28 -57.09 13.73 57.11
N ARG A 29 -58.17 14.30 56.56
CA ARG A 29 -59.55 13.91 56.88
C ARG A 29 -59.81 12.44 56.55
N GLU A 30 -59.39 12.02 55.35
CA GLU A 30 -59.55 10.64 54.88
C GLU A 30 -58.72 9.66 55.73
N ALA A 31 -57.46 10.01 56.04
CA ALA A 31 -56.58 9.15 56.82
C ALA A 31 -56.91 9.08 58.32
N ALA A 32 -57.49 10.14 58.91
CA ALA A 32 -57.84 10.21 60.32
C ALA A 32 -59.32 9.87 60.62
N GLY A 33 -60.19 9.83 59.60
CA GLY A 33 -61.62 9.54 59.74
C GLY A 33 -62.39 10.59 60.54
N VAL A 34 -62.01 11.87 60.42
CA VAL A 34 -62.58 12.99 61.20
C VAL A 34 -63.42 13.94 60.34
N SER A 35 -64.12 14.88 60.98
CA SER A 35 -64.83 15.93 60.26
C SER A 35 -63.86 16.88 59.53
N ASN A 36 -64.33 17.55 58.47
CA ASN A 36 -63.52 18.52 57.73
C ASN A 36 -63.08 19.71 58.62
N ALA A 37 -63.92 20.10 59.57
CA ALA A 37 -63.64 21.18 60.51
C ALA A 37 -62.49 20.81 61.47
N ASP A 38 -62.52 19.59 62.03
CA ASP A 38 -61.49 19.12 62.95
C ASP A 38 -60.16 18.87 62.23
N ALA A 39 -60.20 18.28 61.02
CA ALA A 39 -59.01 18.11 60.18
C ALA A 39 -58.35 19.47 59.87
N GLY A 40 -59.14 20.47 59.49
CA GLY A 40 -58.63 21.82 59.18
C GLY A 40 -58.02 22.51 60.39
N ARG A 41 -58.68 22.43 61.55
CA ARG A 41 -58.20 23.04 62.80
C ARG A 41 -56.89 22.41 63.28
N TYR A 42 -56.88 21.09 63.45
CA TYR A 42 -55.72 20.41 64.02
C TYR A 42 -54.55 20.29 63.05
N LEU A 43 -54.79 20.24 61.72
CA LEU A 43 -53.69 20.33 60.75
C LEU A 43 -53.00 21.70 60.78
N LYS A 44 -53.76 22.78 61.01
CA LYS A 44 -53.18 24.12 61.18
C LYS A 44 -52.35 24.22 62.46
N GLU A 45 -52.84 23.68 63.57
CA GLU A 45 -52.09 23.60 64.84
C GLU A 45 -50.79 22.78 64.66
N TRP A 46 -50.86 21.61 64.04
CA TRP A 46 -49.69 20.75 63.77
C TRP A 46 -48.63 21.45 62.92
N ARG A 47 -49.03 22.17 61.85
CA ARG A 47 -48.08 22.93 61.01
C ARG A 47 -47.38 24.03 61.81
N ALA A 48 -48.14 24.78 62.63
CA ALA A 48 -47.58 25.83 63.47
C ALA A 48 -46.58 25.28 64.50
N GLU A 49 -46.87 24.13 65.11
CA GLU A 49 -45.97 23.45 66.04
C GLU A 49 -44.70 22.95 65.34
N ARG A 50 -44.83 22.35 64.15
CA ARG A 50 -43.69 21.86 63.35
C ARG A 50 -42.77 22.99 62.91
N ASP A 51 -43.34 24.09 62.40
CA ASP A 51 -42.56 25.23 61.93
C ASP A 51 -41.84 25.92 63.11
N SER A 52 -42.47 25.97 64.30
CA SER A 52 -41.82 26.43 65.54
C SER A 52 -40.69 25.48 66.00
N ALA A 53 -40.85 24.17 65.84
CA ALA A 53 -39.80 23.19 66.14
C ALA A 53 -38.62 23.30 65.16
N GLY A 54 -38.87 23.56 63.86
CA GLY A 54 -37.84 23.79 62.85
C GLY A 54 -36.97 25.03 63.14
N SER A 55 -37.55 26.05 63.77
CA SER A 55 -36.81 27.25 64.22
C SER A 55 -35.85 27.00 65.40
N LYS A 56 -35.83 25.81 66.01
CA LYS A 56 -34.95 25.44 67.14
C LYS A 56 -33.73 24.62 66.73
N ILE A 57 -33.47 24.43 65.43
CA ILE A 57 -32.21 23.84 64.98
C ILE A 57 -31.11 24.87 65.27
N ALA A 58 -30.35 24.64 66.35
CA ALA A 58 -29.26 25.51 66.76
C ALA A 58 -28.25 25.69 65.61
N ALA A 59 -27.80 26.93 65.38
CA ALA A 59 -26.79 27.23 64.39
C ALA A 59 -25.54 26.38 64.63
N THR A 60 -24.98 25.78 63.57
CA THR A 60 -23.76 24.99 63.64
C THR A 60 -22.65 25.77 64.34
N PRO A 61 -21.98 25.21 65.37
CA PRO A 61 -20.92 25.90 66.10
C PRO A 61 -19.80 26.39 65.16
N PRO A 62 -19.33 27.64 65.29
CA PRO A 62 -18.30 28.23 64.43
C PRO A 62 -17.00 27.41 64.38
N THR A 63 -16.66 26.73 65.48
CA THR A 63 -15.46 25.88 65.58
C THR A 63 -15.49 24.70 64.62
N ILE A 64 -16.67 24.12 64.38
CA ILE A 64 -16.83 23.01 63.42
C ILE A 64 -16.68 23.54 61.99
N THR A 65 -17.22 24.74 61.70
CA THR A 65 -17.06 25.35 60.38
C THR A 65 -15.61 25.74 60.09
N GLU A 66 -14.86 26.25 61.07
CA GLU A 66 -13.44 26.55 60.92
C GLU A 66 -12.59 25.29 60.70
N GLN A 67 -12.88 24.22 61.43
CA GLN A 67 -12.19 22.93 61.24
C GLN A 67 -12.49 22.33 59.87
N ALA A 68 -13.74 22.38 59.41
CA ALA A 68 -14.12 21.93 58.08
C ALA A 68 -13.42 22.72 56.97
N LEU A 69 -13.31 24.06 57.11
CA LEU A 69 -12.60 24.92 56.17
C LEU A 69 -11.10 24.61 56.13
N ARG A 70 -10.47 24.40 57.30
CA ARG A 70 -9.06 24.01 57.36
C ARG A 70 -8.80 22.67 56.68
N LEU A 71 -9.63 21.66 56.95
CA LEU A 71 -9.51 20.35 56.31
C LEU A 71 -9.70 20.46 54.78
N ALA A 72 -10.72 21.19 54.33
CA ALA A 72 -10.93 21.44 52.91
C ALA A 72 -9.71 22.12 52.25
N GLY A 73 -9.10 23.09 52.93
CA GLY A 73 -7.86 23.73 52.48
C GLY A 73 -6.70 22.73 52.33
N THR A 74 -6.47 21.88 53.33
CA THR A 74 -5.39 20.86 53.27
C THR A 74 -5.62 19.82 52.18
N VAL A 75 -6.86 19.37 51.97
CA VAL A 75 -7.21 18.42 50.92
C VAL A 75 -7.02 19.06 49.54
N TRP A 76 -7.39 20.34 49.40
CA TRP A 76 -7.18 21.08 48.16
C TRP A 76 -5.69 21.27 47.85
N GLU A 77 -4.88 21.66 48.83
CA GLU A 77 -3.44 21.80 48.66
C GLU A 77 -2.77 20.48 48.23
N GLU A 78 -3.18 19.37 48.84
CA GLU A 78 -2.65 18.05 48.45
C GLU A 78 -3.12 17.68 47.04
N ALA A 79 -4.39 17.90 46.70
CA ALA A 79 -4.90 17.64 45.36
C ALA A 79 -4.16 18.46 44.29
N VAL A 80 -3.90 19.75 44.56
CA VAL A 80 -3.11 20.62 43.67
C VAL A 80 -1.67 20.13 43.56
N ARG A 81 -1.06 19.69 44.66
CA ARG A 81 0.30 19.14 44.66
C ARG A 81 0.38 17.87 43.81
N THR A 82 -0.55 16.94 44.00
CA THR A 82 -0.63 15.69 43.22
C THR A 82 -0.86 15.99 41.74
N ALA A 83 -1.83 16.84 41.40
CA ALA A 83 -2.11 17.21 40.02
C ALA A 83 -0.90 17.90 39.35
N THR A 84 -0.17 18.75 40.08
CA THR A 84 1.04 19.40 39.56
C THR A 84 2.16 18.38 39.31
N ALA A 85 2.34 17.42 40.22
CA ALA A 85 3.34 16.35 40.08
C ALA A 85 3.01 15.43 38.89
N GLU A 86 1.75 15.01 38.75
CA GLU A 86 1.29 14.20 37.62
C GLU A 86 1.43 14.96 36.30
N HIS A 87 1.03 16.23 36.26
CA HIS A 87 1.19 17.08 35.08
C HIS A 87 2.67 17.17 34.67
N ALA A 88 3.59 17.39 35.61
CA ALA A 88 5.01 17.47 35.32
C ALA A 88 5.58 16.15 34.74
N ILE A 89 5.10 15.00 35.22
CA ILE A 89 5.48 13.68 34.69
C ILE A 89 4.98 13.51 33.25
N ILE A 90 3.70 13.80 33.01
CA ILE A 90 3.08 13.68 31.68
C ILE A 90 3.74 14.64 30.69
N GLU A 91 3.97 15.88 31.10
CA GLU A 91 4.57 16.91 30.25
C GLU A 91 6.01 16.54 29.88
N LYS A 92 6.77 15.95 30.81
CA LYS A 92 8.09 15.42 30.52
C LYS A 92 8.01 14.26 29.52
N ALA A 93 7.16 13.27 29.75
CA ALA A 93 6.99 12.13 28.86
C ALA A 93 6.59 12.56 27.44
N TRP A 94 5.68 13.52 27.33
CA TRP A 94 5.26 14.09 26.05
C TRP A 94 6.39 14.80 25.32
N ARG A 95 7.23 15.59 26.03
CA ARG A 95 8.41 16.23 25.42
C ARG A 95 9.42 15.19 24.92
N ASP A 96 9.69 14.17 25.72
CA ASP A 96 10.62 13.10 25.37
C ASP A 96 10.12 12.32 24.14
N GLU A 97 8.83 11.99 24.09
CA GLU A 97 8.20 11.37 22.92
C GLU A 97 8.26 12.26 21.69
N LYS A 98 7.96 13.56 21.84
CA LYS A 98 8.04 14.52 20.73
C LYS A 98 9.45 14.56 20.14
N VAL A 99 10.48 14.70 20.99
CA VAL A 99 11.87 14.71 20.53
C VAL A 99 12.24 13.41 19.82
N HIS A 100 11.80 12.27 20.35
CA HIS A 100 12.04 10.97 19.74
C HIS A 100 11.36 10.86 18.36
N LYS A 101 10.09 11.28 18.24
CA LYS A 101 9.35 11.28 16.97
C LYS A 101 9.92 12.26 15.96
N ASP A 102 10.31 13.45 16.39
CA ASP A 102 11.00 14.42 15.52
C ASP A 102 12.33 13.84 15.00
N ARG A 103 13.06 13.08 15.83
CA ARG A 103 14.26 12.35 15.38
C ARG A 103 13.93 11.27 14.34
N GLU A 104 12.95 10.40 14.61
CA GLU A 104 12.53 9.35 13.68
C GLU A 104 12.07 9.94 12.33
N ILE A 105 11.32 11.04 12.34
CA ILE A 105 10.88 11.73 11.12
C ILE A 105 12.07 12.21 10.30
N ASN A 106 13.07 12.81 10.95
CA ASN A 106 14.27 13.30 10.26
C ASN A 106 15.13 12.16 9.70
N GLU A 107 15.24 11.04 10.42
CA GLU A 107 15.92 9.84 9.94
C GLU A 107 15.21 9.26 8.70
N LEU A 108 13.89 9.07 8.78
CA LEU A 108 13.08 8.57 7.67
C LEU A 108 13.10 9.51 6.45
N ALA A 109 13.11 10.82 6.66
CA ALA A 109 13.25 11.79 5.58
C ALA A 109 14.61 11.66 4.89
N THR A 110 15.69 11.51 5.66
CA THR A 110 17.06 11.32 5.13
C THR A 110 17.19 10.00 4.36
N ASP A 111 16.60 8.93 4.89
CA ASP A 111 16.58 7.62 4.23
C ASP A 111 15.78 7.66 2.93
N LEU A 112 14.63 8.33 2.93
CA LEU A 112 13.81 8.51 1.72
C LEU A 112 14.53 9.34 0.66
N ASP A 113 15.20 10.42 1.04
CA ASP A 113 15.99 11.24 0.12
C ASP A 113 17.16 10.44 -0.47
N THR A 114 17.80 9.60 0.35
CA THR A 114 18.89 8.73 -0.08
C THR A 114 18.39 7.65 -1.05
N ALA A 115 17.30 6.97 -0.71
CA ALA A 115 16.68 5.96 -1.58
C ALA A 115 16.20 6.56 -2.91
N THR A 116 15.65 7.78 -2.87
CA THR A 116 15.21 8.48 -4.07
C THR A 116 16.39 8.83 -4.98
N ARG A 117 17.50 9.30 -4.39
CA ARG A 117 18.74 9.61 -5.13
C ARG A 117 19.34 8.37 -5.77
N THR A 118 19.50 7.29 -5.02
CA THR A 118 20.08 6.04 -5.54
C THR A 118 19.20 5.43 -6.63
N HIS A 119 17.88 5.47 -6.45
CA HIS A 119 16.94 5.03 -7.49
C HIS A 119 17.06 5.86 -8.77
N GLN A 120 17.18 7.18 -8.66
CA GLN A 120 17.37 8.05 -9.83
C GLN A 120 18.71 7.79 -10.54
N GLU A 121 19.78 7.56 -9.78
CA GLU A 121 21.09 7.18 -10.32
C GLU A 121 21.01 5.85 -11.11
N ILE A 122 20.33 4.84 -10.55
CA ILE A 122 20.12 3.54 -11.21
C ILE A 122 19.29 3.71 -12.48
N ILE A 123 18.23 4.54 -12.46
CA ILE A 123 17.43 4.81 -13.67
C ILE A 123 18.29 5.45 -14.76
N ASN A 124 19.10 6.46 -14.41
CA ASN A 124 19.95 7.15 -15.39
C ASN A 124 21.01 6.20 -15.98
N GLU A 125 21.59 5.35 -15.15
CA GLU A 125 22.55 4.31 -15.58
C GLU A 125 21.89 3.31 -16.54
N LEU A 126 20.72 2.77 -16.18
CA LEU A 126 19.99 1.84 -17.03
C LEU A 126 19.55 2.48 -18.36
N GLN A 127 19.13 3.74 -18.34
CA GLN A 127 18.81 4.48 -19.57
C GLN A 127 20.03 4.63 -20.47
N THR A 128 21.20 4.91 -19.89
CA THR A 128 22.47 5.01 -20.62
C THR A 128 22.83 3.66 -21.25
N GLN A 129 22.77 2.58 -20.49
CA GLN A 129 23.04 1.22 -20.99
C GLN A 129 22.09 0.80 -22.11
N ILE A 130 20.81 1.17 -22.02
CA ILE A 130 19.82 0.91 -23.07
C ILE A 130 20.17 1.68 -24.35
N GLU A 131 20.53 2.96 -24.25
CA GLU A 131 20.88 3.76 -25.42
C GLU A 131 22.18 3.27 -26.08
N GLU A 132 23.20 2.96 -25.28
CA GLU A 132 24.46 2.38 -25.75
C GLU A 132 24.22 1.01 -26.43
N GLY A 133 23.42 0.15 -25.81
CA GLY A 133 23.06 -1.15 -26.38
C GLY A 133 22.27 -1.03 -27.68
N ASN A 134 21.33 -0.08 -27.76
CA ASN A 134 20.57 0.20 -28.98
C ASN A 134 21.46 0.75 -30.09
N GLN A 135 22.40 1.64 -29.76
CA GLN A 135 23.34 2.19 -30.72
C GLN A 135 24.28 1.09 -31.26
N ALA A 136 24.85 0.27 -30.38
CA ALA A 136 25.66 -0.87 -30.79
C ALA A 136 24.89 -1.87 -31.67
N ALA A 137 23.60 -2.11 -31.37
CA ALA A 137 22.75 -2.96 -32.20
C ALA A 137 22.51 -2.36 -33.59
N ARG A 138 22.29 -1.05 -33.70
CA ARG A 138 22.15 -0.33 -34.98
C ARG A 138 23.44 -0.40 -35.80
N ASP A 139 24.57 -0.14 -35.17
CA ASP A 139 25.88 -0.16 -35.83
C ASP A 139 26.23 -1.57 -36.33
N ASN A 140 25.96 -2.60 -35.52
CA ASN A 140 26.12 -3.99 -35.93
C ASN A 140 25.18 -4.37 -37.08
N ALA A 141 23.93 -3.89 -37.07
CA ALA A 141 22.99 -4.13 -38.15
C ALA A 141 23.46 -3.48 -39.47
N ALA A 142 23.98 -2.25 -39.40
CA ALA A 142 24.54 -1.55 -40.54
C ALA A 142 25.78 -2.26 -41.09
N ALA A 143 26.74 -2.61 -40.24
CA ALA A 143 27.94 -3.36 -40.64
C ALA A 143 27.60 -4.73 -41.26
N ALA A 144 26.60 -5.43 -40.70
CA ALA A 144 26.13 -6.69 -41.26
C ALA A 144 25.40 -6.52 -42.60
N ALA A 145 24.72 -5.39 -42.84
CA ALA A 145 24.14 -5.07 -44.14
C ALA A 145 25.24 -4.81 -45.18
N GLU A 146 26.23 -3.97 -44.85
CA GLU A 146 27.38 -3.69 -45.72
C GLU A 146 28.17 -4.96 -46.07
N ALA A 147 28.41 -5.83 -45.10
CA ALA A 147 29.10 -7.10 -45.33
C ALA A 147 28.32 -8.02 -46.29
N ARG A 148 26.98 -8.04 -46.21
CA ARG A 148 26.14 -8.80 -47.14
C ARG A 148 26.20 -8.23 -48.55
N ASP A 149 26.17 -6.91 -48.69
CA ASP A 149 26.27 -6.25 -50.00
C ASP A 149 27.66 -6.48 -50.64
N GLN A 150 28.73 -6.40 -49.85
CA GLN A 150 30.09 -6.72 -50.31
C GLN A 150 30.21 -8.18 -50.74
N LEU A 151 29.64 -9.11 -49.97
CA LEU A 151 29.63 -10.53 -50.33
C LEU A 151 28.83 -10.78 -51.61
N ALA A 152 27.67 -10.14 -51.78
CA ALA A 152 26.86 -10.26 -53.00
C ALA A 152 27.62 -9.75 -54.24
N LEU A 153 28.33 -8.61 -54.12
CA LEU A 153 29.19 -8.08 -55.17
C LEU A 153 30.36 -9.02 -55.50
N ALA A 154 31.00 -9.61 -54.47
CA ALA A 154 32.09 -10.57 -54.66
C ALA A 154 31.61 -11.84 -55.37
N ILE A 155 30.45 -12.37 -54.98
CA ILE A 155 29.82 -13.53 -55.63
C ILE A 155 29.52 -13.22 -57.10
N TRP A 156 28.95 -12.03 -57.38
CA TRP A 156 28.64 -11.62 -58.74
C TRP A 156 29.91 -11.53 -59.61
N LYS A 157 30.95 -10.83 -59.14
CA LYS A 157 32.24 -10.74 -59.86
C LYS A 157 32.86 -12.11 -60.09
N HIS A 158 32.88 -12.96 -59.07
CA HIS A 158 33.43 -14.31 -59.21
C HIS A 158 32.64 -15.14 -60.22
N SER A 159 31.31 -14.97 -60.28
CA SER A 159 30.48 -15.66 -61.27
C SER A 159 30.78 -15.20 -62.71
N GLU A 160 31.10 -13.92 -62.90
CA GLU A 160 31.51 -13.36 -64.20
C GLU A 160 32.90 -13.90 -64.61
N GLU A 161 33.86 -13.92 -63.70
CA GLU A 161 35.19 -14.50 -63.93
C GLU A 161 35.11 -16.00 -64.29
N VAL A 162 34.27 -16.77 -63.60
CA VAL A 162 34.04 -18.19 -63.90
C VAL A 162 33.40 -18.36 -65.28
N ALA A 163 32.43 -17.51 -65.64
CA ALA A 163 31.82 -17.53 -66.97
C ALA A 163 32.85 -17.22 -68.08
N GLU A 164 33.74 -16.26 -67.84
CA GLU A 164 34.82 -15.92 -68.77
C GLU A 164 35.83 -17.07 -68.93
N ILE A 165 36.33 -17.64 -67.83
CA ILE A 165 37.28 -18.75 -67.85
C ILE A 165 36.67 -19.99 -68.53
N THR A 166 35.39 -20.27 -68.26
CA THR A 166 34.70 -21.40 -68.91
C THR A 166 34.54 -21.18 -70.42
N SER A 167 34.29 -19.95 -70.87
CA SER A 167 34.29 -19.59 -72.29
C SER A 167 35.67 -19.79 -72.93
N GLN A 168 36.72 -19.27 -72.30
CA GLN A 168 38.11 -19.42 -72.78
C GLN A 168 38.52 -20.90 -72.84
N LEU A 169 38.12 -21.71 -71.85
CA LEU A 169 38.36 -23.16 -71.84
C LEU A 169 37.63 -23.87 -72.98
N ALA A 170 36.39 -23.47 -73.29
CA ALA A 170 35.64 -24.02 -74.42
C ALA A 170 36.30 -23.69 -75.76
N GLU A 171 36.76 -22.46 -75.94
CA GLU A 171 37.51 -22.03 -77.13
C GLU A 171 38.84 -22.79 -77.27
N ALA A 172 39.62 -22.89 -76.19
CA ALA A 172 40.87 -23.66 -76.17
C ALA A 172 40.64 -25.15 -76.51
N ARG A 173 39.57 -25.77 -75.99
CA ARG A 173 39.21 -27.15 -76.35
C ARG A 173 38.82 -27.29 -77.82
N ALA A 174 38.11 -26.31 -78.38
CA ALA A 174 37.73 -26.30 -79.79
C ALA A 174 38.96 -26.16 -80.71
N THR A 175 39.91 -25.29 -80.35
CA THR A 175 41.17 -25.14 -81.11
C THR A 175 42.03 -26.40 -81.04
N VAL A 176 42.19 -27.01 -79.86
CA VAL A 176 42.90 -28.30 -79.69
C VAL A 176 42.25 -29.40 -80.54
N THR A 177 40.92 -29.52 -80.47
CA THR A 177 40.17 -30.51 -81.28
C THR A 177 40.39 -30.28 -82.78
N THR A 178 40.42 -29.02 -83.21
CA THR A 178 40.67 -28.65 -84.62
C THR A 178 42.09 -28.97 -85.03
N LEU A 179 43.09 -28.61 -84.21
CA LEU A 179 44.49 -28.93 -84.45
C LEU A 179 44.71 -30.44 -84.56
N GLN A 180 44.10 -31.22 -83.66
CA GLN A 180 44.17 -32.68 -83.69
C GLN A 180 43.57 -33.25 -85.00
N LYS A 181 42.37 -32.79 -85.40
CA LYS A 181 41.78 -33.17 -86.70
C LYS A 181 42.68 -32.80 -87.89
N THR A 182 43.32 -31.63 -87.87
CA THR A 182 44.25 -31.23 -88.94
C THR A 182 45.52 -32.07 -88.94
N GLN A 183 46.06 -32.43 -87.78
CA GLN A 183 47.20 -33.33 -87.64
C GLN A 183 46.87 -34.71 -88.18
N ASP A 184 45.73 -35.28 -87.79
CA ASP A 184 45.26 -36.59 -88.28
C ASP A 184 45.10 -36.59 -89.81
N ALA A 185 44.55 -35.51 -90.39
CA ALA A 185 44.43 -35.35 -91.83
C ALA A 185 45.81 -35.24 -92.53
N LEU A 186 46.78 -34.57 -91.91
CA LEU A 186 48.15 -34.49 -92.43
C LEU A 186 48.87 -35.85 -92.37
N ILE A 187 48.72 -36.59 -91.26
CA ILE A 187 49.27 -37.96 -91.11
C ILE A 187 48.69 -38.87 -92.19
N ALA A 188 47.38 -38.85 -92.40
CA ALA A 188 46.71 -39.63 -93.45
C ALA A 188 47.22 -39.29 -94.87
N ARG A 189 47.62 -38.04 -95.10
CA ARG A 189 48.19 -37.60 -96.38
C ARG A 189 49.65 -38.06 -96.58
N ILE A 190 50.44 -38.16 -95.51
CA ILE A 190 51.85 -38.56 -95.55
C ILE A 190 52.01 -40.09 -95.55
N GLN A 191 51.05 -40.84 -95.00
CA GLN A 191 50.98 -42.30 -95.07
C GLN A 191 49.81 -42.79 -95.94
N PRO A 192 49.84 -42.62 -97.27
CA PRO A 192 48.84 -43.22 -98.13
C PRO A 192 49.11 -44.73 -98.24
N GLY A 193 48.48 -45.52 -97.36
CA GLY A 193 48.43 -46.98 -97.48
C GLY A 193 49.11 -47.75 -96.34
N GLN A 194 48.35 -48.02 -95.27
CA GLN A 194 48.21 -49.40 -94.83
C GLN A 194 46.77 -49.83 -95.16
N GLU A 195 46.68 -50.70 -96.15
CA GLU A 195 45.46 -51.36 -96.60
C GLU A 195 44.76 -52.05 -95.43
N THR A 196 43.49 -51.74 -95.24
CA THR A 196 42.53 -52.72 -94.74
C THR A 196 42.25 -53.71 -95.87
N MET A 197 43.17 -54.65 -96.06
CA MET A 197 42.81 -55.99 -96.53
C MET A 197 42.86 -56.93 -95.33
N SER A 198 41.70 -57.13 -94.69
CA SER A 198 41.35 -58.42 -94.09
C SER A 198 39.84 -58.51 -93.96
N THR A 199 39.26 -59.15 -94.96
CA THR A 199 37.96 -59.82 -94.99
C THR A 199 37.69 -60.70 -93.76
N GLY A 200 36.42 -60.75 -93.33
CA GLY A 200 35.83 -61.72 -92.38
C GLY A 200 34.68 -61.06 -91.61
N GLU A 201 33.47 -60.96 -92.15
CA GLU A 201 32.43 -62.02 -92.19
C GLU A 201 31.91 -62.45 -90.79
N SER A 202 30.60 -62.20 -90.56
CA SER A 202 29.64 -63.00 -89.77
C SER A 202 29.20 -62.57 -88.35
N GLY A 203 27.87 -62.46 -88.18
CA GLY A 203 27.07 -62.64 -86.95
C GLY A 203 26.70 -61.35 -86.21
N ASP A 204 25.53 -60.72 -86.38
CA ASP A 204 24.16 -61.15 -86.02
C ASP A 204 23.99 -61.68 -84.57
N ALA A 205 23.35 -60.84 -83.71
CA ALA A 205 22.44 -61.16 -82.60
C ALA A 205 22.44 -60.00 -81.57
N LYS A 206 21.40 -59.17 -81.43
CA LYS A 206 20.07 -59.40 -80.81
C LYS A 206 20.05 -59.13 -79.28
N LYS A 207 19.36 -58.04 -78.92
CA LYS A 207 18.53 -57.73 -77.73
C LYS A 207 18.86 -58.41 -76.39
N GLY A 208 19.00 -57.55 -75.37
CA GLY A 208 18.83 -57.83 -73.95
C GLY A 208 19.00 -56.55 -73.15
#